data_AF-A0A7V7ZF11-F1
#
_entry.id   AF-A0A7V7ZF11-F1
#
_cell.length_a   1.000
_cell.length_b   1.000
_cell.length_c   1.000
_cell.angle_alpha   90.00
_cell.angle_beta   90.00
_cell.angle_gamma   90.00
#
_symmetry.space_group_name_H-M   'P 1'
#
loop_
_entity.id
_entity.type
_entity.pdbx_description
1 polymer ?
#
loop_
_entity_poly.entity_id
_entity_poly.type
_entity_poly.pdbx_seq_one_letter_code
_entity_poly.pdbx_strand_id
1 'polypeptide(L)' 'MQIANSAMRLTTAYTYTTDNRVQEVKDAAGIRTRYAYDTLGQLTDVTVGYGT' A
#
# COMPACT_ATOMS: atom_id res chain seq x y z
N MET A 1 16.47 -12.93 -26.07
CA MET A 1 16.56 -11.77 -25.17
C MET A 1 15.14 -11.23 -25.05
N GLN A 2 14.42 -11.61 -23.99
CA GLN A 2 13.05 -11.14 -23.81
C GLN A 2 13.16 -9.67 -23.43
N ILE A 3 12.93 -8.77 -24.39
CA ILE A 3 12.61 -7.39 -24.11
C ILE A 3 11.28 -7.42 -23.36
N ALA A 4 11.36 -7.58 -22.03
CA ALA A 4 10.23 -7.38 -21.16
C ALA A 4 9.75 -5.97 -21.51
N ASN A 5 8.61 -5.91 -22.21
CA ASN A 5 7.91 -4.68 -22.50
C ASN A 5 7.82 -3.95 -21.18
N SER A 6 8.71 -2.98 -21.00
CA SER A 6 8.93 -2.27 -19.76
C SER A 6 7.86 -1.20 -19.66
N ALA A 7 6.62 -1.58 -19.94
CA ALA A 7 5.45 -0.87 -19.45
C ALA A 7 5.65 -0.86 -17.94
N MET A 8 6.12 0.26 -17.41
CA MET A 8 6.32 0.50 -15.99
C MET A 8 5.09 -0.07 -15.31
N ARG A 9 5.23 -1.20 -14.61
CA ARG A 9 4.08 -1.89 -14.04
C ARG A 9 3.70 -1.10 -12.81
N LEU A 10 2.96 0.00 -13.04
CA LEU A 10 2.52 0.96 -12.05
C LEU A 10 1.34 0.37 -11.26
N THR A 11 1.56 -0.79 -10.65
CA THR A 11 0.53 -1.47 -9.87
C THR A 11 0.60 -0.96 -8.45
N THR A 12 -0.47 -0.31 -8.00
CA THR A 12 -0.69 -0.04 -6.58
C THR A 12 -1.54 -1.17 -6.00
N ALA A 13 -1.03 -1.81 -4.95
CA ALA A 13 -1.74 -2.86 -4.23
C ALA A 13 -2.35 -2.29 -2.94
N TYR A 14 -3.56 -2.74 -2.62
CA TYR A 14 -4.28 -2.37 -1.42
C TYR A 14 -4.58 -3.62 -0.60
N THR A 15 -4.31 -3.59 0.69
CA THR A 15 -4.84 -4.56 1.64
C THR A 15 -5.92 -3.91 2.48
N TYR A 16 -6.88 -4.71 2.92
CA TYR A 16 -8.01 -4.24 3.70
C TYR A 16 -8.12 -4.99 5.02
N THR A 17 -8.62 -4.32 6.04
CA THR A 17 -9.00 -4.93 7.31
C THR A 17 -10.29 -5.76 7.14
N THR A 18 -10.67 -6.48 8.19
CA THR A 18 -11.95 -7.22 8.28
C THR A 18 -13.17 -6.32 8.08
N ASP A 19 -13.06 -5.05 8.46
CA ASP A 19 -14.11 -4.04 8.30
C ASP A 19 -14.06 -3.33 6.94
N ASN A 20 -13.33 -3.90 5.98
CA ASN A 20 -13.21 -3.38 4.62
C ASN A 20 -12.61 -1.96 4.54
N ARG A 21 -11.70 -1.61 5.48
CA ARG A 21 -10.92 -0.35 5.48
C ARG A 21 -9.50 -0.61 5.00
N VAL A 22 -8.87 0.35 4.34
CA VAL A 22 -7.50 0.19 3.79
C VAL A 22 -6.48 0.05 4.93
N GLN A 23 -5.72 -1.03 4.96
CA GLN A 23 -4.69 -1.28 5.97
C GLN A 23 -3.29 -0.95 5.45
N GLU A 24 -2.97 -1.32 4.21
CA GLU A 24 -1.69 -1.03 3.55
C GLU A 24 -1.93 -0.64 2.10
N VAL A 25 -1.20 0.38 1.66
CA VAL A 25 -1.06 0.73 0.25
C VAL A 25 0.39 0.48 -0.12
N LYS A 26 0.63 -0.32 -1.16
CA LYS A 26 1.97 -0.53 -1.72
C LYS A 26 2.00 0.03 -3.13
N ASP A 27 2.86 1.02 -3.37
CA ASP A 27 3.03 1.58 -4.71
C ASP A 27 3.95 0.72 -5.58
N ALA A 28 4.08 1.13 -6.84
CA ALA A 28 4.91 0.45 -7.81
C ALA A 28 6.42 0.58 -7.56
N ALA A 29 6.83 1.60 -6.81
CA ALA A 29 8.21 1.78 -6.35
C ALA A 29 8.53 0.89 -5.13
N GLY A 30 7.53 0.21 -4.57
CA GLY A 30 7.66 -0.65 -3.41
C GLY A 30 7.52 0.09 -2.08
N ILE A 31 7.22 1.40 -2.11
CA ILE A 31 6.84 2.18 -0.93
C ILE A 31 5.59 1.58 -0.33
N ARG A 32 5.56 1.47 1.00
CA ARG A 32 4.39 0.99 1.73
C ARG A 32 3.90 2.07 2.68
N THR A 33 2.63 2.38 2.60
CA THR A 33 1.93 3.24 3.55
C THR A 33 0.95 2.38 4.33
N ARG A 34 1.07 2.38 5.66
CA ARG A 34 0.19 1.63 6.57
C ARG A 34 -0.72 2.56 7.34
N TYR A 35 -1.95 2.10 7.55
CA TYR A 35 -2.99 2.80 8.28
C TYR A 35 -3.43 1.95 9.46
N ALA A 36 -3.41 2.53 10.66
CA ALA A 36 -3.93 1.90 11.86
C ALA A 36 -5.23 2.57 12.29
N TYR A 37 -6.19 1.75 12.75
CA TYR A 37 -7.48 2.23 13.23
C TYR A 37 -7.72 1.76 14.66
N ASP A 38 -8.43 2.57 15.44
CA ASP A 38 -8.98 2.15 16.74
C ASP A 38 -10.20 1.22 16.57
N THR A 39 -10.72 0.74 17.69
CA THR A 39 -11.91 -0.12 17.74
C THR A 39 -13.20 0.58 17.30
N LEU A 40 -13.21 1.91 17.24
CA LEU A 40 -14.31 2.73 16.74
C LEU A 40 -14.18 2.98 15.21
N GLY A 41 -13.10 2.50 14.59
CA GLY A 41 -12.81 2.66 13.17
C GLY A 41 -12.21 4.01 12.80
N GLN A 42 -11.71 4.76 13.77
CA GLN A 42 -11.03 6.04 13.57
C GLN A 42 -9.55 5.80 13.27
N LEU A 43 -9.00 6.57 12.33
CA LEU A 43 -7.58 6.48 11.99
C LEU A 43 -6.73 7.02 13.15
N THR A 44 -5.84 6.20 13.67
CA THR A 44 -4.96 6.56 14.80
C THR A 44 -3.51 6.77 14.39
N ASP A 45 -3.05 6.12 13.31
CA ASP A 45 -1.68 6.24 12.85
C ASP A 45 -1.57 6.08 11.33
N VAL A 46 -0.61 6.80 10.76
CA VAL A 46 -0.16 6.62 9.37
C VAL A 46 1.35 6.47 9.37
N THR A 47 1.82 5.29 8.96
CA THR A 47 3.25 5.02 8.81
C THR A 47 3.59 4.94 7.33
N VAL A 48 4.39 5.89 6.84
CA VAL A 48 4.93 5.89 5.48
C VAL A 48 6.33 5.28 5.52
N GLY A 49 6.54 4.17 4.82
CA GLY A 49 7.87 3.64 4.58
C GLY A 49 8.61 4.50 3.56
N TYR A 50 9.92 4.67 3.71
CA TYR A 50 10.76 5.24 2.67
C TYR A 50 11.32 4.12 1.79
N GLY A 51 11.26 4.31 0.49
CA GLY A 51 11.83 3.39 -0.50
C GLY A 51 13.32 3.66 -0.61
N THR A 52 14.08 2.61 -0.86
CA THR A 52 15.54 2.66 -1.05
C THR A 52 15.92 3.04 -2.46
#